data_AF-A0AAU4RWV7-F1
#
_entry.id   AF-A0AAU4RWV7-F1
#
_cell.length_a   1.000
_cell.length_b   1.000
_cell.length_c   1.000
_cell.angle_alpha   90.00
_cell.angle_beta   90.00
_cell.angle_gamma   90.00
#
_symmetry.space_group_name_H-M   'P 1'
#
loop_
_entity.id
_entity.type
_entity.pdbx_description
1 polymer ?
#
loop_
_entity_poly.entity_id
_entity_poly.type
_entity_poly.pdbx_seq_one_letter_code
_entity_poly.pdbx_strand_id
1 'polypeptide(L)'
;MKDPYEVAGHNLRAFVADWLEGLEDPSNVLLVEAARESDPIEACSYGAAYVMSNIAPKVWGENGSEKELLLFAAISVYQDSKPSGWTNCATFVEAAFGYLHTISEAEAAQQLRQWVERRGSEEHRQGRREMYEALGRPLDADPARTAAQDRELAQADHRALRAAAVLDPAGNVAPWNR
;
A
#
# COMPACT_ATOMS: atom_id res chain seq x y z
N MET A 1 12.26 -3.31 25.76
CA MET A 1 12.38 -3.55 24.31
C MET A 1 10.98 -3.42 23.75
N LYS A 2 10.72 -2.52 22.79
CA LYS A 2 9.39 -2.41 22.15
C LYS A 2 9.10 -3.69 21.37
N ASP A 3 7.83 -4.07 21.27
CA ASP A 3 7.45 -5.22 20.45
C ASP A 3 7.71 -4.89 18.96
N PRO A 4 8.37 -5.79 18.19
CA PRO A 4 8.58 -5.61 16.75
C PRO A 4 7.34 -5.19 15.95
N TYR A 5 6.14 -5.58 16.39
CA TYR A 5 4.87 -5.26 15.73
C TYR A 5 4.09 -4.12 16.41
N GLU A 6 4.74 -3.33 17.27
CA GLU A 6 4.11 -2.17 17.92
C GLU A 6 4.21 -0.93 17.02
N VAL A 7 3.08 -0.31 16.68
CA VAL A 7 3.04 0.91 15.84
C VAL A 7 1.91 1.80 16.32
N ALA A 8 2.16 3.10 16.44
CA ALA A 8 1.22 4.12 16.92
C ALA A 8 0.61 3.77 18.29
N GLY A 9 1.37 3.06 19.14
CA GLY A 9 0.91 2.57 20.45
C GLY A 9 0.03 1.32 20.39
N HIS A 10 -0.20 0.74 19.22
CA HIS A 10 -0.93 -0.51 19.04
C HIS A 10 0.04 -1.68 18.87
N ASN A 11 -0.14 -2.75 19.65
CA ASN A 11 0.56 -4.02 19.40
C ASN A 11 -0.22 -4.87 18.39
N LEU A 12 0.35 -5.08 17.21
CA LEU A 12 -0.27 -5.85 16.13
C LEU A 12 0.13 -7.33 16.10
N ARG A 13 1.01 -7.81 16.99
CA ARG A 13 1.59 -9.18 16.93
C ARG A 13 0.55 -10.27 16.74
N ALA A 14 -0.49 -10.31 17.59
CA ALA A 14 -1.51 -11.35 17.52
C ALA A 14 -2.34 -11.26 16.23
N PHE A 15 -2.60 -10.03 15.76
CA PHE A 15 -3.33 -9.79 14.52
C PHE A 15 -2.50 -10.20 13.30
N VAL A 16 -1.21 -9.85 13.26
CA VAL A 16 -0.31 -10.24 12.16
C VAL A 16 -0.15 -11.75 12.11
N ALA A 17 -0.02 -12.42 13.26
CA ALA A 17 0.09 -13.87 13.31
C ALA A 17 -1.16 -14.56 12.74
N ASP A 18 -2.35 -14.17 13.20
CA ASP A 18 -3.64 -14.68 12.71
C ASP A 18 -3.84 -14.40 11.22
N TRP A 19 -3.50 -13.18 10.78
CA TRP A 19 -3.60 -12.79 9.37
C TRP A 19 -2.64 -13.59 8.47
N LEU A 20 -1.41 -13.86 8.94
CA LEU A 20 -0.42 -14.65 8.22
C LEU A 20 -0.78 -16.15 8.16
N GLU A 21 -1.49 -16.70 9.15
CA GLU A 21 -1.90 -18.12 9.16
C GLU A 21 -2.85 -18.44 8.00
N GLY A 22 -3.65 -17.46 7.57
CA GLY A 22 -4.51 -17.56 6.38
C GLY A 22 -3.84 -17.10 5.08
N LEU A 23 -2.56 -16.75 5.12
CA LEU A 23 -1.79 -16.25 3.99
C LEU A 23 -0.88 -17.35 3.43
N GLU A 24 -0.32 -17.13 2.23
CA GLU A 24 0.49 -18.09 1.47
C GLU A 24 -0.25 -19.28 0.88
N ASP A 25 -0.90 -19.05 -0.26
CA ASP A 25 -1.22 -20.10 -1.21
C ASP A 25 -0.05 -20.28 -2.19
N PRO A 26 0.78 -21.34 -2.07
CA PRO A 26 1.94 -21.54 -2.94
C PRO A 26 1.55 -21.77 -4.41
N SER A 27 0.27 -22.00 -4.71
CA SER A 27 -0.24 -22.08 -6.08
C SER A 27 -0.60 -20.72 -6.69
N ASN A 28 -0.57 -19.64 -5.90
CA ASN A 28 -0.85 -18.30 -6.39
C ASN A 28 0.21 -17.87 -7.41
N VAL A 29 -0.26 -17.35 -8.54
CA VAL A 29 0.60 -16.94 -9.66
C VAL A 29 1.69 -15.94 -9.25
N LEU A 30 1.39 -14.99 -8.36
CA LEU A 30 2.38 -13.99 -7.93
C LEU A 30 3.50 -14.61 -7.08
N LEU A 31 3.17 -15.58 -6.23
CA LEU A 31 4.18 -16.28 -5.44
C LEU A 31 5.02 -17.23 -6.31
N VAL A 32 4.40 -17.85 -7.32
CA VAL A 32 5.10 -18.68 -8.31
C VAL A 32 6.09 -17.85 -9.12
N GLU A 33 5.70 -16.66 -9.59
CA GLU A 33 6.60 -15.76 -10.32
C GLU A 33 7.70 -15.22 -9.41
N ALA A 34 7.38 -14.82 -8.18
CA ALA A 34 8.38 -14.37 -7.20
C ALA A 34 9.47 -15.43 -6.92
N ALA A 35 9.12 -16.72 -6.95
CA ALA A 35 10.06 -17.82 -6.73
C ALA A 35 10.90 -18.18 -7.98
N ARG A 36 10.45 -17.81 -9.17
CA ARG A 36 11.15 -18.07 -10.45
C ARG A 36 12.04 -16.91 -10.87
N GLU A 37 11.72 -15.71 -10.42
CA GLU A 37 12.42 -14.51 -10.81
C GLU A 37 13.86 -14.49 -10.26
N SER A 38 14.79 -14.12 -11.14
CA SER A 38 16.22 -14.06 -10.86
C SER A 38 16.66 -12.70 -10.35
N ASP A 39 15.98 -11.62 -10.74
CA ASP A 39 16.22 -10.28 -10.20
C ASP A 39 15.58 -10.16 -8.81
N PRO A 40 16.37 -9.94 -7.73
CA PRO A 40 15.85 -9.80 -6.38
C PRO A 40 14.83 -8.67 -6.20
N ILE A 41 14.90 -7.61 -6.99
CA ILE A 41 13.95 -6.48 -6.92
C ILE A 41 12.62 -6.86 -7.55
N GLU A 42 12.64 -7.52 -8.72
CA GLU A 42 11.42 -8.00 -9.36
C GLU A 42 10.77 -9.14 -8.57
N ALA A 43 11.56 -10.07 -8.05
CA ALA A 43 11.08 -11.13 -7.16
C ALA A 43 10.34 -10.54 -5.94
N CYS A 44 10.93 -9.52 -5.31
CA CYS A 44 10.31 -8.81 -4.20
C CYS A 44 9.05 -8.05 -4.65
N SER A 45 9.03 -7.48 -5.84
CA SER A 45 7.87 -6.78 -6.38
C SER A 45 6.66 -7.71 -6.56
N TYR A 46 6.85 -8.94 -7.07
CA TYR A 46 5.77 -9.93 -7.18
C TYR A 46 5.25 -10.37 -5.81
N GLY A 47 6.13 -10.69 -4.87
CA GLY A 47 5.75 -11.09 -3.52
C GLY A 47 5.07 -9.96 -2.73
N ALA A 48 5.59 -8.74 -2.82
CA ALA A 48 4.96 -7.54 -2.24
C ALA A 48 3.58 -7.29 -2.85
N ALA A 49 3.41 -7.48 -4.17
CA ALA A 49 2.11 -7.37 -4.82
C ALA A 49 1.11 -8.41 -4.28
N TYR A 50 1.55 -9.64 -4.01
CA TYR A 50 0.72 -10.66 -3.38
C TYR A 50 0.29 -10.25 -1.97
N VAL A 51 1.23 -9.85 -1.12
CA VAL A 51 0.97 -9.38 0.25
C VAL A 51 -0.02 -8.20 0.22
N MET A 52 0.23 -7.21 -0.65
CA MET A 52 -0.64 -6.06 -0.81
C MET A 52 -2.04 -6.47 -1.27
N SER A 53 -2.19 -7.39 -2.22
CA SER A 53 -3.50 -7.85 -2.72
C SER A 53 -4.39 -8.48 -1.64
N ASN A 54 -3.80 -8.96 -0.53
CA ASN A 54 -4.52 -9.58 0.57
C ASN A 54 -4.95 -8.59 1.67
N ILE A 55 -4.25 -7.45 1.82
CA ILE A 55 -4.59 -6.43 2.82
C ILE A 55 -5.31 -5.22 2.22
N ALA A 56 -4.93 -4.78 1.03
CA ALA A 56 -5.44 -3.55 0.44
C ALA A 56 -6.97 -3.53 0.19
N PRO A 57 -7.62 -4.66 -0.15
CA PRO A 57 -9.09 -4.73 -0.25
C PRO A 57 -9.80 -4.60 1.11
N LYS A 58 -9.16 -5.00 2.22
CA LYS A 58 -9.76 -4.94 3.57
C LYS A 58 -9.95 -3.52 4.07
N VAL A 59 -9.08 -2.62 3.63
CA VAL A 59 -9.08 -1.19 3.99
C VAL A 59 -9.66 -0.30 2.89
N TRP A 60 -10.37 -0.88 1.91
CA TRP A 60 -10.85 -0.13 0.75
C TRP A 60 -11.99 0.85 1.11
N GLY A 61 -11.88 2.10 0.64
CA GLY A 61 -12.86 3.15 0.95
C GLY A 61 -12.92 3.48 2.45
N GLU A 62 -14.10 3.36 3.05
CA GLU A 62 -14.34 3.59 4.49
C GLU A 62 -14.24 2.31 5.34
N ASN A 63 -13.99 1.15 4.72
CA ASN A 63 -13.88 -0.13 5.42
C ASN A 63 -12.53 -0.31 6.12
N GLY A 64 -12.43 -1.31 6.99
CA GLY A 64 -11.19 -1.71 7.64
C GLY A 64 -10.98 -1.08 9.01
N SER A 65 -10.55 -1.93 9.94
CA SER A 65 -10.17 -1.60 11.31
C SER A 65 -8.83 -0.86 11.37
N GLU A 66 -8.54 -0.24 12.50
CA GLU A 66 -7.25 0.42 12.75
C GLU A 66 -6.06 -0.53 12.56
N LYS A 67 -6.18 -1.79 13.01
CA LYS A 67 -5.11 -2.79 12.84
C LYS A 67 -4.85 -3.11 11.36
N GLU A 68 -5.91 -3.22 10.56
CA GLU A 68 -5.77 -3.43 9.11
C GLU A 68 -5.15 -2.21 8.43
N LEU A 69 -5.53 -1.00 8.84
CA LEU A 69 -4.94 0.25 8.34
C LEU A 69 -3.45 0.38 8.70
N LEU A 70 -3.06 0.02 9.92
CA LEU A 70 -1.66 0.05 10.37
C LEU A 70 -0.80 -1.00 9.68
N LEU A 71 -1.33 -2.22 9.47
CA LEU A 71 -0.64 -3.24 8.68
C LEU A 71 -0.49 -2.80 7.22
N PHE A 72 -1.56 -2.27 6.62
CA PHE A 72 -1.51 -1.69 5.27
C PHE A 72 -0.46 -0.57 5.18
N ALA A 73 -0.37 0.29 6.19
CA ALA A 73 0.59 1.38 6.23
C ALA A 73 2.03 0.88 6.23
N ALA A 74 2.36 -0.07 7.11
CA ALA A 74 3.69 -0.68 7.19
C ALA A 74 4.12 -1.31 5.86
N ILE A 75 3.24 -2.11 5.24
CA ILE A 75 3.49 -2.75 3.95
C ILE A 75 3.67 -1.70 2.84
N SER A 76 2.78 -0.70 2.77
CA SER A 76 2.79 0.31 1.70
C SER A 76 4.06 1.15 1.71
N VAL A 77 4.46 1.60 2.90
CA VAL A 77 5.64 2.45 3.08
C VAL A 77 6.92 1.65 2.81
N TYR A 78 7.00 0.40 3.28
CA TYR A 78 8.11 -0.47 2.94
C TYR A 78 8.20 -0.76 1.44
N GLN A 79 7.07 -1.00 0.76
CA GLN A 79 7.07 -1.23 -0.68
C GLN A 79 7.57 -0.01 -1.47
N ASP A 80 7.24 1.23 -1.07
CA ASP A 80 7.75 2.45 -1.72
C ASP A 80 9.26 2.62 -1.54
N SER A 81 9.85 2.02 -0.50
CA SER A 81 11.30 1.97 -0.29
C SER A 81 12.03 1.04 -1.29
N LYS A 82 11.28 0.35 -2.17
CA LYS A 82 11.79 -0.61 -3.19
C LYS A 82 12.68 -1.68 -2.57
N PRO A 83 12.12 -2.54 -1.70
CA PRO A 83 12.88 -3.59 -1.05
C PRO A 83 13.37 -4.62 -2.07
N SER A 84 14.48 -5.25 -1.75
CA SER A 84 15.08 -6.30 -2.57
C SER A 84 15.09 -7.61 -1.80
N GLY A 85 14.92 -8.72 -2.52
CA GLY A 85 14.92 -10.05 -1.94
C GLY A 85 13.52 -10.44 -1.48
N TRP A 86 13.08 -11.59 -1.99
CA TRP A 86 11.84 -12.23 -1.57
C TRP A 86 12.17 -13.55 -0.90
N THR A 87 11.44 -13.91 0.15
CA THR A 87 11.58 -15.22 0.81
C THR A 87 10.20 -15.80 1.05
N ASN A 88 9.39 -15.10 1.84
CA ASN A 88 8.02 -15.47 2.16
C ASN A 88 7.29 -14.23 2.73
N CYS A 89 5.99 -14.32 2.94
CA CYS A 89 5.16 -13.22 3.43
C CYS A 89 5.52 -12.83 4.86
N ALA A 90 5.81 -13.79 5.74
CA ALA A 90 6.15 -13.51 7.14
C ALA A 90 7.42 -12.66 7.25
N THR A 91 8.48 -13.03 6.54
CA THR A 91 9.75 -12.28 6.48
C THR A 91 9.55 -10.90 5.85
N PHE A 92 8.73 -10.79 4.81
CA PHE A 92 8.43 -9.49 4.20
C PHE A 92 7.70 -8.56 5.17
N VAL A 93 6.69 -9.07 5.90
CA VAL A 93 5.95 -8.28 6.88
C VAL A 93 6.83 -7.88 8.06
N GLU A 94 7.65 -8.80 8.57
CA GLU A 94 8.63 -8.48 9.62
C GLU A 94 9.58 -7.36 9.17
N ALA A 95 10.11 -7.44 7.94
CA ALA A 95 10.96 -6.40 7.37
C ALA A 95 10.21 -5.06 7.19
N ALA A 96 8.92 -5.10 6.84
CA ALA A 96 8.09 -3.90 6.71
C ALA A 96 7.91 -3.16 8.04
N PHE A 97 7.62 -3.89 9.13
CA PHE A 97 7.60 -3.30 10.48
C PHE A 97 9.00 -2.83 10.89
N GLY A 98 10.03 -3.61 10.60
CA GLY A 98 11.43 -3.22 10.84
C GLY A 98 11.77 -1.88 10.17
N TYR A 99 11.39 -1.70 8.91
CA TYR A 99 11.54 -0.44 8.18
C TYR A 99 10.71 0.68 8.79
N LEU A 100 9.46 0.42 9.17
CA LEU A 100 8.64 1.44 9.83
C LEU A 100 9.27 1.94 11.14
N HIS A 101 10.02 1.09 11.85
CA HIS A 101 10.78 1.48 13.06
C HIS A 101 12.07 2.25 12.77
N THR A 102 12.62 2.15 11.54
CA THR A 102 13.79 2.95 11.16
C THR A 102 13.40 4.38 10.78
N ILE A 103 12.16 4.58 10.34
CA ILE A 103 11.54 5.88 10.11
C ILE A 103 10.63 6.25 11.29
N SER A 104 10.17 7.49 11.35
CA SER A 104 9.15 7.88 12.35
C SER A 104 7.73 7.61 11.84
N GLU A 105 6.76 7.41 12.75
CA GLU A 105 5.34 7.28 12.40
C GLU A 105 4.82 8.51 11.63
N ALA A 106 5.29 9.71 12.00
CA ALA A 106 5.00 10.96 11.30
C ALA A 106 5.58 10.99 9.88
N GLU A 107 6.81 10.49 9.70
CA GLU A 107 7.44 10.37 8.38
C GLU A 107 6.70 9.35 7.50
N ALA A 108 6.34 8.18 8.04
CA ALA A 108 5.53 7.19 7.36
C ALA A 108 4.16 7.77 6.92
N ALA A 109 3.49 8.50 7.82
CA ALA A 109 2.24 9.20 7.52
C ALA A 109 2.42 10.26 6.43
N GLN A 110 3.54 10.99 6.44
CA GLN A 110 3.86 11.98 5.41
C GLN A 110 4.09 11.32 4.05
N GLN A 111 4.81 10.20 3.98
CA GLN A 111 5.04 9.47 2.73
C GLN A 111 3.72 8.98 2.12
N LEU A 112 2.79 8.46 2.93
CA LEU A 112 1.46 8.04 2.46
C LEU A 112 0.66 9.23 1.90
N ARG A 113 0.72 10.40 2.53
CA ARG A 113 0.06 11.62 2.04
C ARG A 113 0.68 12.10 0.72
N GLN A 114 2.02 12.12 0.64
CA GLN A 114 2.74 12.47 -0.58
C GLN A 114 2.46 11.50 -1.73
N TRP A 115 2.23 10.21 -1.45
CA TRP A 115 1.82 9.26 -2.46
C TRP A 115 0.48 9.65 -3.11
N VAL A 116 -0.51 10.03 -2.30
CA VAL A 116 -1.79 10.54 -2.80
C VAL A 116 -1.62 11.83 -3.61
N GLU A 117 -0.80 12.77 -3.12
CA GLU A 117 -0.51 14.01 -3.84
C GLU A 117 0.17 13.74 -5.20
N ARG A 118 1.16 12.83 -5.24
CA ARG A 118 1.84 12.42 -6.47
C ARG A 118 0.88 11.80 -7.49
N ARG A 119 -0.10 11.00 -7.05
CA ARG A 119 -1.11 10.39 -7.94
C ARG A 119 -2.16 11.38 -8.43
N GLY A 120 -2.48 12.37 -7.58
CA GLY A 120 -3.40 13.46 -7.91
C GLY A 120 -2.80 14.55 -8.80
N SER A 121 -1.48 14.58 -8.97
CA SER A 121 -0.77 15.64 -9.72
C SER A 121 -1.14 15.65 -11.22
N GLU A 122 -1.03 16.83 -11.83
CA GLU A 122 -1.35 17.04 -13.25
C GLU A 122 -0.42 16.23 -14.16
N GLU A 123 0.86 16.06 -13.79
CA GLU A 123 1.83 15.24 -14.53
C GLU A 123 1.41 13.76 -14.59
N HIS A 124 0.89 13.21 -13.49
CA HIS A 124 0.41 11.83 -13.47
C HIS A 124 -0.92 11.67 -14.24
N ARG A 125 -1.77 12.71 -14.25
CA ARG A 125 -2.97 12.76 -15.10
C ARG A 125 -2.61 12.86 -16.58
N GLN A 126 -1.59 13.65 -16.93
CA GLN A 126 -1.12 13.87 -18.29
C GLN A 126 -0.42 12.62 -18.86
N GLY A 127 0.53 12.02 -18.12
CA GLY A 127 1.21 10.80 -18.56
C GLY A 127 0.27 9.60 -18.74
N ARG A 128 -0.82 9.52 -17.94
CA ARG A 128 -1.87 8.53 -18.19
C ARG A 128 -2.64 8.82 -19.47
N ARG A 129 -3.09 10.06 -19.70
CA ARG A 129 -3.80 10.42 -20.94
C ARG A 129 -3.00 10.00 -22.18
N GLU A 130 -1.71 10.32 -22.20
CA GLU A 130 -0.80 9.97 -23.28
C GLU A 130 -0.65 8.44 -23.47
N MET A 131 -0.55 7.67 -22.37
CA MET A 131 -0.51 6.20 -22.43
C MET A 131 -1.82 5.60 -22.98
N TYR A 132 -2.98 6.13 -22.60
CA TYR A 132 -4.28 5.64 -23.09
C TYR A 132 -4.53 6.01 -24.55
N GLU A 133 -4.10 7.19 -24.98
CA GLU A 133 -4.08 7.60 -26.39
C GLU A 133 -3.19 6.65 -27.22
N ALA A 134 -2.01 6.29 -26.72
CA ALA A 134 -1.10 5.35 -27.37
C ALA A 134 -1.65 3.92 -27.50
N LEU A 135 -2.52 3.50 -26.57
CA LEU A 135 -3.19 2.18 -26.59
C LEU A 135 -4.44 2.15 -27.47
N GLY A 136 -4.76 3.24 -28.18
CA GLY A 136 -5.95 3.32 -29.04
C GLY A 136 -7.27 3.22 -28.29
N ARG A 137 -7.24 3.45 -26.96
CA ARG A 137 -8.41 3.46 -26.08
C ARG A 137 -8.50 4.83 -25.42
N PRO A 138 -9.03 5.85 -26.13
CA PRO A 138 -9.20 7.16 -25.52
C PRO A 138 -10.06 7.01 -24.27
N LEU A 139 -9.52 7.47 -23.12
CA LEU A 139 -10.24 7.62 -21.85
C LEU A 139 -11.56 8.39 -22.02
N ASP A 140 -11.68 9.15 -23.11
CA ASP A 140 -12.82 10.02 -23.41
C ASP A 140 -14.00 9.28 -24.08
N ALA A 141 -13.84 8.00 -24.46
CA ALA A 141 -14.87 7.27 -25.21
C ALA A 141 -16.10 6.88 -24.35
N ASP A 142 -15.98 6.87 -23.03
CA ASP A 142 -17.07 6.54 -22.11
C ASP A 142 -16.92 7.30 -20.76
N PRO A 143 -17.57 8.48 -20.62
CA PRO A 143 -17.52 9.27 -19.38
C PRO A 143 -17.98 8.51 -18.13
N ALA A 144 -18.85 7.50 -18.27
CA ALA A 144 -19.32 6.70 -17.14
C ALA A 144 -18.24 5.74 -16.64
N ARG A 145 -17.44 5.15 -17.55
CA ARG A 145 -16.28 4.32 -17.17
C ARG A 145 -15.18 5.16 -16.53
N THR A 146 -14.93 6.36 -17.06
CA THR A 146 -13.96 7.29 -16.47
C THR A 146 -14.39 7.71 -15.07
N ALA A 147 -15.66 8.07 -14.88
CA ALA A 147 -16.20 8.39 -13.56
C ALA A 147 -16.16 7.20 -12.59
N ALA A 148 -16.40 5.96 -13.06
CA ALA A 148 -16.29 4.76 -12.24
C ALA A 148 -14.85 4.49 -11.80
N GLN A 149 -13.90 4.61 -12.73
CA GLN A 149 -12.47 4.46 -12.45
C GLN A 149 -11.94 5.56 -11.53
N ASP A 150 -12.38 6.81 -11.70
CA ASP A 150 -12.03 7.91 -10.80
C ASP A 150 -12.56 7.68 -9.39
N ARG A 151 -13.77 7.13 -9.24
CA ARG A 151 -14.31 6.71 -7.93
C ARG A 151 -13.47 5.60 -7.30
N GLU A 152 -13.05 4.60 -8.07
CA GLU A 152 -12.18 3.53 -7.56
C GLU A 152 -10.82 4.08 -7.10
N LEU A 153 -10.21 4.97 -7.89
CA LEU A 153 -8.94 5.60 -7.51
C LEU A 153 -9.09 6.49 -6.26
N ALA A 154 -10.18 7.24 -6.16
CA ALA A 154 -10.47 8.03 -4.96
C ALA A 154 -10.59 7.14 -3.71
N GLN A 155 -11.14 5.94 -3.82
CA GLN A 155 -11.18 4.97 -2.72
C GLN A 155 -9.80 4.42 -2.36
N ALA A 156 -8.93 4.24 -3.35
CA ALA A 156 -7.53 3.84 -3.15
C ALA A 156 -6.69 4.94 -2.48
N ASP A 157 -6.99 6.21 -2.74
CA ASP A 157 -6.34 7.36 -2.11
C ASP A 157 -6.88 7.57 -0.69
N HIS A 158 -8.20 7.40 -0.50
CA HIS A 158 -8.85 7.56 0.80
C HIS A 158 -8.29 6.58 1.85
N ARG A 159 -8.03 5.32 1.50
CA ARG A 159 -7.42 4.35 2.44
C ARG A 159 -6.02 4.79 2.88
N ALA A 160 -5.22 5.38 1.99
CA ALA A 160 -3.86 5.84 2.30
C ALA A 160 -3.89 7.03 3.27
N LEU A 161 -4.83 7.96 3.07
CA LEU A 161 -5.06 9.07 3.99
C LEU A 161 -5.55 8.60 5.36
N ARG A 162 -6.46 7.61 5.41
CA ARG A 162 -6.93 7.01 6.66
C ARG A 162 -5.80 6.29 7.40
N ALA A 163 -4.98 5.52 6.70
CA ALA A 163 -3.80 4.88 7.27
C ALA A 163 -2.80 5.91 7.82
N ALA A 164 -2.57 7.01 7.11
CA ALA A 164 -1.74 8.11 7.57
C ALA A 164 -2.32 8.81 8.82
N ALA A 165 -3.64 8.93 8.91
CA ALA A 165 -4.31 9.53 10.07
C ALA A 165 -4.28 8.63 11.31
N VAL A 166 -4.27 7.31 11.14
CA VAL A 166 -4.08 6.36 12.27
C VAL A 166 -2.63 6.38 12.74
N LEU A 167 -1.65 6.48 11.83
CA LEU A 167 -0.23 6.59 12.18
C LEU A 167 0.13 7.90 12.90
N ASP A 168 -0.37 9.02 12.39
CA ASP A 168 -0.12 10.35 12.97
C ASP A 168 -1.43 11.16 13.03
N PRO A 169 -2.21 10.99 14.12
CA PRO A 169 -3.45 11.74 14.31
C PRO A 169 -3.26 13.25 14.45
N ALA A 170 -2.07 13.68 14.91
CA ALA A 170 -1.73 15.09 15.08
C ALA A 170 -1.16 15.72 13.79
N GLY A 171 -0.77 14.89 12.82
CA GLY A 171 -0.14 15.29 11.57
C GLY A 171 -1.03 16.19 10.72
N ASN A 172 -0.52 17.41 10.45
CA ASN A 172 -1.15 18.47 9.65
C ASN A 172 -1.99 17.91 8.51
N VAL A 173 -3.32 17.99 8.66
CA VAL A 173 -4.26 17.89 7.54
C VAL A 173 -3.84 18.92 6.51
N ALA A 174 -3.70 18.53 5.25
CA ALA A 174 -3.41 19.47 4.17
C ALA A 174 -4.39 20.65 4.26
N PRO A 175 -3.94 21.90 4.02
CA PRO A 175 -4.70 23.12 4.31
C PRO A 175 -6.06 23.25 3.60
N TRP A 176 -6.39 22.34 2.69
CA TRP A 176 -7.66 22.27 1.95
C TRP A 176 -8.82 21.64 2.75
N ASN A 177 -8.57 21.16 3.96
CA ASN A 177 -9.59 20.60 4.89
C ASN A 177 -10.02 21.60 5.98
N ARG A 178 -10.02 22.91 5.70
CA ARG A 178 -10.62 23.94 6.57
C ARG A 178 -11.65 24.78 5.83
#